data_AF-A0A3B0X082-F1
#
_entry.id   AF-A0A3B0X082-F1
#
_cell.length_a   1.000
_cell.length_b   1.000
_cell.length_c   1.000
_cell.angle_alpha   90.00
_cell.angle_beta   90.00
_cell.angle_gamma   90.00
#
_symmetry.space_group_name_H-M   'P 1'
#
loop_
_entity.id
_entity.type
_entity.pdbx_description
1 polymer ?
#
loop_
_entity_poly.entity_id
_entity_poly.type
_entity_poly.pdbx_seq_one_letter_code
_entity_poly.pdbx_strand_id
1 'polypeptide(L)'
;MLKKSINVIFLLIYMFAITANAEIYKWVDAQGKIHYGDKINSDSTEKVTPIDVDTSIKGNLQVDRVRTEKRRKLLNAFSEDRVRENKQKAKAKKLNKKKARACIRYKDKMRRYNRASSLYRLDKTGNRVTMSNEEREKSTESLKNKIKKHCK
;
A
#
# COMPACT_ATOMS: atom_id res chain seq x y z
N MET A 1 59.32 -20.31 -31.91
CA MET A 1 59.55 -19.89 -30.51
C MET A 1 58.33 -19.22 -29.87
N LEU A 2 57.55 -18.42 -30.60
CA LEU A 2 56.38 -17.67 -30.09
C LEU A 2 55.30 -18.52 -29.36
N LYS A 3 54.98 -19.73 -29.84
CA LYS A 3 53.99 -20.63 -29.20
C LYS A 3 54.46 -21.18 -27.84
N LYS A 4 55.77 -21.41 -27.66
CA LYS A 4 56.33 -21.87 -26.37
C LYS A 4 56.26 -20.72 -25.35
N SER A 5 56.52 -19.49 -25.77
CA SER A 5 56.41 -18.30 -24.92
C SER A 5 54.97 -18.03 -24.48
N ILE A 6 53.97 -18.22 -25.36
CA ILE A 6 52.54 -18.07 -25.02
C ILE A 6 52.11 -19.12 -23.97
N ASN A 7 52.50 -20.38 -24.14
CA ASN A 7 52.16 -21.43 -23.18
C ASN A 7 52.81 -21.19 -21.81
N VAL A 8 54.02 -20.63 -21.77
CA VAL A 8 54.69 -20.26 -20.51
C VAL A 8 53.98 -19.09 -19.83
N ILE A 9 53.50 -18.10 -20.58
CA ILE A 9 52.72 -16.97 -20.03
C ILE A 9 51.39 -17.48 -19.45
N PHE A 10 50.68 -18.38 -20.15
CA PHE A 10 49.45 -18.98 -19.62
C PHE A 10 49.69 -19.80 -18.35
N LEU A 11 50.80 -20.55 -18.28
CA LEU A 11 51.18 -21.31 -17.09
C LEU A 11 51.48 -20.40 -15.89
N LEU A 12 52.15 -19.27 -16.14
CA LEU A 12 52.45 -18.25 -15.12
C LEU A 12 51.18 -17.58 -14.59
N ILE A 13 50.22 -17.26 -15.46
CA ILE A 13 48.92 -16.69 -15.05
C ILE A 13 48.13 -17.70 -14.21
N TYR A 14 48.16 -18.99 -14.58
CA TYR A 14 47.48 -20.05 -13.83
C TYR A 14 48.08 -20.25 -12.43
N MET A 15 49.41 -20.23 -12.31
CA MET A 15 50.11 -20.28 -11.01
C MET A 15 49.75 -19.09 -10.11
N PHE A 16 49.55 -17.89 -10.68
CA PHE A 16 49.20 -16.69 -9.90
C PHE A 16 47.75 -16.70 -9.38
N ALA A 17 46.82 -17.40 -10.04
CA ALA A 17 45.43 -17.47 -9.60
C ALA A 17 45.22 -18.31 -8.32
N ILE A 18 46.16 -19.20 -7.99
CA ILE A 18 46.03 -20.13 -6.85
C ILE A 18 46.32 -19.43 -5.50
N THR A 19 46.95 -18.25 -5.49
CA THR A 19 47.29 -17.54 -4.25
C THR A 19 46.14 -16.72 -3.66
N ALA A 20 44.96 -16.73 -4.27
CA ALA A 20 43.78 -16.02 -3.77
C ALA A 20 43.08 -16.81 -2.64
N ASN A 21 43.62 -16.71 -1.42
CA ASN A 21 42.97 -17.23 -0.22
C ASN A 21 42.02 -16.17 0.36
N ALA A 22 40.73 -16.49 0.49
CA ALA A 22 39.72 -15.62 1.10
C ALA A 22 39.36 -16.16 2.48
N GLU A 23 39.91 -15.55 3.53
CA GLU A 23 39.61 -15.87 4.93
C GLU A 23 38.71 -14.79 5.53
N ILE A 24 37.67 -15.20 6.26
CA ILE A 24 36.80 -14.29 7.01
C ILE A 24 37.23 -14.34 8.47
N TYR A 25 37.54 -13.17 9.02
CA TYR A 25 37.97 -13.02 10.40
C TYR A 25 36.82 -12.57 11.30
N LYS A 26 36.80 -13.08 12.52
CA LYS A 26 35.96 -12.57 13.61
C LYS A 26 36.82 -11.91 14.67
N TRP A 27 36.42 -10.70 15.08
CA TRP A 27 37.04 -9.98 16.18
C TRP A 27 35.98 -9.30 17.05
N VAL A 28 36.38 -8.90 18.24
CA VAL A 28 35.56 -8.13 19.19
C VAL A 28 36.17 -6.73 19.30
N ASP A 29 35.34 -5.70 19.22
CA ASP A 29 35.79 -4.31 19.40
C ASP A 29 35.89 -3.92 20.89
N ALA A 30 36.40 -2.72 21.15
CA ALA A 30 36.55 -2.20 22.50
C ALA A 30 35.22 -2.05 23.28
N GLN A 31 34.07 -2.08 22.59
CA GLN A 31 32.73 -2.03 23.17
C GLN A 31 32.11 -3.42 23.38
N GLY A 32 32.84 -4.50 23.10
CA GLY A 32 32.36 -5.87 23.25
C GLY A 32 31.46 -6.35 22.11
N LYS A 33 31.38 -5.61 20.99
CA LYS A 33 30.59 -5.99 19.82
C LYS A 33 31.41 -6.88 18.89
N ILE A 34 30.78 -7.95 18.42
CA ILE A 34 31.37 -8.91 17.49
C ILE A 34 31.25 -8.37 16.07
N HIS A 35 32.37 -8.39 15.34
CA HIS A 35 32.47 -8.02 13.92
C HIS A 35 33.02 -9.17 13.07
N TYR A 36 32.72 -9.09 11.78
CA TYR A 36 33.13 -10.06 10.76
C TYR A 36 33.60 -9.32 9.51
N GLY A 37 34.70 -9.74 8.88
CA GLY A 37 35.17 -9.13 7.65
C GLY A 37 36.41 -9.78 7.05
N ASP A 38 36.68 -9.44 5.79
CA ASP A 38 37.77 -10.01 4.99
C ASP A 38 39.13 -9.36 5.32
N LYS A 39 39.14 -8.29 6.11
CA LYS A 39 40.35 -7.57 6.53
C LYS A 39 40.30 -7.28 8.02
N ILE A 40 41.41 -7.54 8.70
CA ILE A 40 41.59 -7.24 10.12
C ILE A 40 41.69 -5.72 10.26
N ASN A 41 40.82 -5.11 11.07
CA ASN A 41 40.93 -3.70 11.42
C ASN A 41 41.90 -3.53 12.60
N SER A 42 42.76 -2.51 12.58
CA SER A 42 43.86 -2.30 13.54
C SER A 42 43.42 -2.08 14.99
N ASP A 43 42.12 -1.81 15.21
CA ASP A 43 41.56 -1.47 16.52
C ASP A 43 41.04 -2.71 17.29
N SER A 44 41.37 -3.92 16.84
CA SER A 44 40.97 -5.16 17.51
C SER A 44 41.74 -5.36 18.82
N THR A 45 41.02 -5.45 19.94
CA THR A 45 41.62 -5.66 21.28
C THR A 45 41.82 -7.12 21.67
N GLU A 46 41.26 -8.09 20.91
CA GLU A 46 41.37 -9.53 21.25
C GLU A 46 41.33 -10.50 20.06
N LYS A 47 41.82 -11.73 20.34
CA LYS A 47 42.11 -12.87 19.45
C LYS A 47 41.32 -12.92 18.13
N VAL A 48 42.04 -12.67 17.04
CA VAL A 48 41.58 -12.92 15.67
C VAL A 48 41.60 -14.44 15.43
N THR A 49 40.45 -15.01 15.08
CA THR A 49 40.37 -16.41 14.66
C THR A 49 39.79 -16.49 13.25
N PRO A 50 40.42 -17.25 12.33
CA PRO A 50 39.80 -17.57 11.05
C PRO A 50 38.58 -18.45 11.33
N ILE A 51 37.44 -18.11 10.70
CA ILE A 51 36.23 -18.91 10.83
C ILE A 51 36.23 -19.95 9.72
N ASP A 52 36.16 -21.23 10.10
CA ASP A 52 35.74 -22.29 9.20
C ASP A 52 34.20 -22.24 9.09
N VAL A 53 33.70 -21.71 7.99
CA VAL A 53 32.25 -21.63 7.74
C VAL A 53 31.82 -22.96 7.16
N ASP A 54 31.21 -23.80 7.99
CA ASP A 54 30.53 -25.00 7.52
C ASP A 54 29.30 -24.61 6.67
N THR A 55 29.51 -24.56 5.36
CA THR A 55 28.48 -24.27 4.37
C THR A 55 27.47 -25.40 4.20
N SER A 56 27.65 -26.55 4.86
CA SER A 56 26.73 -27.69 4.82
C SER A 56 25.54 -27.53 5.79
N ILE A 57 25.63 -26.63 6.77
CA ILE A 57 24.54 -26.31 7.69
C ILE A 57 23.45 -25.55 6.94
N LYS A 58 22.52 -26.29 6.33
CA LYS A 58 21.25 -25.73 5.85
C LYS A 58 20.52 -25.17 7.07
N GLY A 59 20.23 -23.87 7.05
CA GLY A 59 19.43 -23.21 8.09
C GLY A 59 18.19 -24.04 8.44
N ASN A 60 17.82 -24.06 9.72
CA ASN A 60 16.75 -24.93 10.22
C ASN A 60 15.44 -24.68 9.46
N LEU A 61 15.11 -25.58 8.53
CA LEU A 61 13.96 -25.48 7.62
C LEU A 61 12.62 -25.26 8.35
N GLN A 62 12.50 -25.70 9.61
CA GLN A 62 11.31 -25.48 10.44
C GLN A 62 11.17 -24.02 10.86
N VAL A 63 12.29 -23.35 11.20
CA VAL A 63 12.31 -21.94 11.59
C VAL A 63 11.92 -21.05 10.41
N ASP A 64 12.39 -21.39 9.20
CA ASP A 64 12.03 -20.66 7.98
C ASP A 64 10.57 -20.82 7.59
N ARG A 65 9.98 -22.02 7.76
CA ARG A 65 8.55 -22.25 7.53
C ARG A 65 7.68 -21.43 8.49
N VAL A 66 7.98 -21.44 9.79
CA VAL A 66 7.22 -20.66 10.79
C VAL A 66 7.34 -19.16 10.53
N ARG A 67 8.53 -18.67 10.18
CA ARG A 67 8.77 -17.26 9.85
C ARG A 67 7.99 -16.84 8.59
N THR A 68 7.98 -17.69 7.57
CA THR A 68 7.27 -17.46 6.31
C THR A 68 5.76 -17.41 6.54
N GLU A 69 5.23 -18.33 7.34
CA GLU A 69 3.80 -18.39 7.65
C GLU A 69 3.33 -17.18 8.48
N LYS A 70 4.14 -16.75 9.47
CA LYS A 70 3.87 -15.50 10.21
C LYS A 70 3.86 -14.28 9.28
N ARG A 71 4.83 -14.18 8.36
CA ARG A 71 4.88 -13.10 7.36
C ARG A 71 3.64 -13.12 6.46
N ARG A 72 3.25 -14.30 5.96
CA ARG A 72 2.05 -14.47 5.13
C ARG A 72 0.78 -14.03 5.85
N LYS A 73 0.61 -14.47 7.11
CA LYS A 73 -0.54 -14.05 7.94
C LYS A 73 -0.59 -12.54 8.13
N LEU A 74 0.54 -11.91 8.42
CA LEU A 74 0.63 -10.46 8.58
C LEU A 74 0.27 -9.71 7.27
N LEU A 75 0.84 -10.14 6.14
CA LEU A 75 0.54 -9.55 4.83
C LEU A 75 -0.94 -9.70 4.45
N ASN A 76 -1.53 -10.86 4.74
CA ASN A 76 -2.94 -11.11 4.50
C ASN A 76 -3.82 -10.17 5.36
N ALA A 77 -3.52 -10.04 6.66
CA ALA A 77 -4.24 -9.11 7.53
C ALA A 77 -4.21 -7.67 6.99
N PHE A 78 -3.03 -7.18 6.58
CA PHE A 78 -2.92 -5.85 5.97
C PHE A 78 -3.64 -5.73 4.61
N SER A 79 -3.71 -6.81 3.83
CA SER A 79 -4.45 -6.82 2.57
C SER A 79 -5.96 -6.71 2.83
N GLU A 80 -6.47 -7.44 3.82
CA GLU A 80 -7.88 -7.42 4.22
C GLU A 80 -8.26 -6.04 4.76
N ASP A 81 -7.42 -5.44 5.61
CA ASP A 81 -7.59 -4.08 6.12
C ASP A 81 -7.71 -3.07 4.99
N ARG A 82 -6.78 -3.10 4.03
CA ARG A 82 -6.82 -2.22 2.85
C ARG A 82 -8.09 -2.42 2.03
N VAL A 83 -8.54 -3.66 1.82
CA VAL A 83 -9.80 -3.94 1.11
C VAL A 83 -11.00 -3.38 1.88
N ARG A 84 -11.05 -3.55 3.21
CA ARG A 84 -12.11 -3.01 4.06
C ARG A 84 -12.15 -1.48 4.00
N GLU A 85 -11.02 -0.82 4.17
CA GLU A 85 -10.91 0.63 4.06
C GLU A 85 -11.32 1.14 2.68
N ASN A 86 -10.81 0.54 1.60
CA ASN A 86 -11.14 0.94 0.24
C ASN A 86 -12.64 0.78 -0.04
N LYS A 87 -13.25 -0.30 0.46
CA LYS A 87 -14.71 -0.51 0.36
C LYS A 87 -15.48 0.56 1.13
N GLN A 88 -15.04 0.95 2.32
CA GLN A 88 -15.66 2.03 3.10
C GLN A 88 -15.50 3.39 2.41
N LYS A 89 -14.29 3.74 1.95
CA LYS A 89 -14.00 4.96 1.19
C LYS A 89 -14.84 5.03 -0.09
N ALA A 90 -14.94 3.93 -0.84
CA ALA A 90 -15.78 3.85 -2.04
C ALA A 90 -17.27 4.02 -1.72
N LYS A 91 -17.77 3.39 -0.65
CA LYS A 91 -19.16 3.57 -0.18
C LYS A 91 -19.44 5.03 0.21
N ALA A 92 -18.55 5.65 0.98
CA ALA A 92 -18.65 7.05 1.39
C ALA A 92 -18.64 8.00 0.17
N LYS A 93 -17.72 7.80 -0.78
CA LYS A 93 -17.66 8.56 -2.04
C LYS A 93 -18.95 8.42 -2.84
N LYS A 94 -19.49 7.20 -2.97
CA LYS A 94 -20.77 6.94 -3.66
C LYS A 94 -21.94 7.65 -2.97
N LEU A 95 -21.99 7.61 -1.64
CA LEU A 95 -23.02 8.29 -0.85
C LEU A 95 -22.93 9.82 -1.01
N ASN A 96 -21.74 10.39 -0.90
CA ASN A 96 -21.52 11.83 -1.08
C ASN A 96 -21.89 12.29 -2.49
N LYS A 97 -21.49 11.53 -3.52
CA LYS A 97 -21.91 11.81 -4.91
C LYS A 97 -23.44 11.77 -5.08
N LYS A 98 -24.12 10.81 -4.44
CA LYS A 98 -25.60 10.75 -4.44
C LYS A 98 -26.22 11.95 -3.74
N LYS A 99 -25.69 12.37 -2.57
CA LYS A 99 -26.16 13.55 -1.83
C LYS A 99 -25.96 14.83 -2.64
N ALA A 100 -24.78 15.05 -3.22
CA ALA A 100 -24.50 16.21 -4.07
C ALA A 100 -25.44 16.30 -5.28
N ARG A 101 -25.67 15.17 -5.98
CA ARG A 101 -26.65 15.11 -7.08
C ARG A 101 -28.07 15.42 -6.62
N ALA A 102 -28.48 14.88 -5.47
CA ALA A 102 -29.79 15.18 -4.90
C ALA A 102 -29.92 16.66 -4.53
N CYS A 103 -28.89 17.26 -3.94
CA CYS A 103 -28.85 18.68 -3.63
C CYS A 103 -29.11 19.55 -4.86
N ILE A 104 -28.36 19.32 -5.94
CA ILE A 104 -28.51 20.07 -7.20
C ILE A 104 -29.96 19.95 -7.72
N ARG A 105 -30.52 18.73 -7.76
CA ARG A 105 -31.89 18.50 -8.21
C ARG A 105 -32.93 19.23 -7.34
N TYR A 106 -32.76 19.25 -6.03
CA TYR A 106 -33.69 19.92 -5.13
C TYR A 106 -33.60 21.44 -5.24
N LYS A 107 -32.39 22.01 -5.33
CA LYS A 107 -32.19 23.44 -5.59
C LYS A 107 -32.81 23.83 -6.93
N ASP A 108 -32.62 23.02 -7.95
CA ASP A 108 -33.21 23.26 -9.27
C ASP A 108 -34.74 23.19 -9.26
N LYS A 109 -35.31 22.20 -8.58
CA LYS A 109 -36.76 22.11 -8.35
C LYS A 109 -37.29 23.33 -7.60
N MET A 110 -36.55 23.84 -6.61
CA MET A 110 -36.94 25.04 -5.85
C MET A 110 -36.94 26.27 -6.73
N ARG A 111 -35.93 26.43 -7.60
CA ARG A 111 -35.93 27.51 -8.60
C ARG A 111 -37.14 27.46 -9.53
N ARG A 112 -37.55 26.25 -9.96
CA ARG A 112 -38.79 26.09 -10.75
C ARG A 112 -40.03 26.48 -9.96
N TYR A 113 -40.12 26.09 -8.68
CA TYR A 113 -41.25 26.47 -7.83
C TYR A 113 -41.34 27.98 -7.71
N ASN A 114 -40.22 28.65 -7.42
CA ASN A 114 -40.19 30.10 -7.23
C ASN A 114 -40.53 30.88 -8.51
N ARG A 115 -40.19 30.36 -9.70
CA ARG A 115 -40.46 31.02 -10.99
C ARG A 115 -41.85 30.72 -11.55
N ALA A 116 -42.46 29.61 -11.17
CA ALA A 116 -43.74 29.19 -11.73
C ALA A 116 -44.91 29.92 -11.06
N SER A 117 -45.78 30.52 -11.87
CA SER A 117 -47.03 31.12 -11.43
C SER A 117 -47.98 30.09 -10.80
N SER A 118 -48.04 28.88 -11.37
CA SER A 118 -48.86 27.77 -10.88
C SER A 118 -48.07 26.45 -10.92
N LEU A 119 -48.34 25.56 -9.97
CA LEU A 119 -47.80 24.20 -9.94
C LEU A 119 -48.92 23.21 -10.17
N TYR A 120 -48.62 22.08 -10.79
CA TYR A 120 -49.59 21.01 -11.00
C TYR A 120 -49.03 19.66 -10.55
N ARG A 121 -49.94 18.74 -10.22
CA ARG A 121 -49.68 17.32 -10.04
C ARG A 121 -50.41 16.54 -11.13
N LEU A 122 -49.89 15.38 -11.49
CA LEU A 122 -50.63 14.42 -12.30
C LEU A 122 -51.53 13.58 -11.39
N ASP A 123 -52.79 13.44 -11.76
CA ASP A 123 -53.70 12.49 -11.12
C ASP A 123 -53.41 11.04 -11.56
N LYS A 124 -54.29 10.10 -11.18
CA LYS A 124 -54.12 8.67 -11.51
C LYS A 124 -54.29 8.37 -13.00
N THR A 125 -54.99 9.22 -13.74
CA THR A 125 -55.26 9.08 -15.17
C THR A 125 -54.28 9.87 -16.03
N GLY A 126 -53.39 10.66 -15.40
CA GLY A 126 -52.34 11.43 -16.06
C GLY A 126 -52.74 12.87 -16.38
N ASN A 127 -53.90 13.34 -15.95
CA ASN A 127 -54.33 14.72 -16.14
C ASN A 127 -53.63 15.66 -15.17
N ARG A 128 -53.42 16.91 -15.61
CA ARG A 128 -52.83 17.96 -14.77
C ARG A 128 -53.88 18.56 -13.85
N VAL A 129 -53.66 18.45 -12.56
CA VAL A 129 -54.45 19.10 -11.51
C VAL A 129 -53.58 20.19 -10.89
N THR A 130 -54.02 21.44 -11.00
CA THR A 130 -53.36 22.59 -10.36
C THR A 130 -53.37 22.45 -8.85
N MET A 131 -52.23 22.71 -8.21
CA MET A 131 -52.07 22.63 -6.77
C MET A 131 -52.72 23.84 -6.10
N SER A 132 -53.38 23.62 -4.97
CA SER A 132 -53.85 24.71 -4.11
C SER A 132 -52.67 25.46 -3.47
N ASN A 133 -52.94 26.63 -2.88
CA ASN A 133 -51.92 27.39 -2.14
C ASN A 133 -51.32 26.58 -0.98
N GLU A 134 -52.17 25.90 -0.21
CA GLU A 134 -51.73 25.05 0.92
C GLU A 134 -50.88 23.86 0.45
N GLU A 135 -51.27 23.22 -0.66
CA GLU A 135 -50.50 22.12 -1.23
C GLU A 135 -49.13 22.58 -1.75
N ARG A 136 -49.09 23.77 -2.35
CA ARG A 136 -47.86 24.42 -2.81
C ARG A 136 -46.95 24.77 -1.64
N GLU A 137 -47.48 25.31 -0.54
CA GLU A 137 -46.72 25.60 0.68
C GLU A 137 -46.14 24.33 1.29
N LYS A 138 -46.97 23.30 1.51
CA LYS A 138 -46.51 21.99 2.03
C LYS A 138 -45.43 21.39 1.15
N SER A 139 -45.58 21.46 -0.16
CA SER A 139 -44.60 20.93 -1.12
C SER A 139 -43.29 21.72 -1.09
N THR A 140 -43.38 23.04 -0.94
CA THR A 140 -42.22 23.93 -0.83
C THR A 140 -41.46 23.68 0.47
N GLU A 141 -42.16 23.53 1.58
CA GLU A 141 -41.56 23.23 2.88
C GLU A 141 -40.89 21.85 2.91
N SER A 142 -41.55 20.84 2.35
CA SER A 142 -40.93 19.51 2.14
C SER A 142 -39.63 19.62 1.32
N LEU A 143 -39.62 20.47 0.29
CA LEU A 143 -38.46 20.68 -0.56
C LEU A 143 -37.33 21.43 0.17
N LYS A 144 -37.65 22.46 0.97
CA LYS A 144 -36.67 23.16 1.84
C LYS A 144 -35.98 22.17 2.78
N ASN A 145 -36.75 21.29 3.43
CA ASN A 145 -36.21 20.26 4.32
C ASN A 145 -35.30 19.27 3.59
N LYS A 146 -35.66 18.86 2.37
CA LYS A 146 -34.80 18.03 1.52
C LYS A 146 -33.49 18.74 1.15
N ILE A 147 -33.54 20.04 0.83
CA ILE A 147 -32.34 20.85 0.59
C ILE A 147 -31.47 20.87 1.86
N LYS A 148 -32.03 21.21 3.02
CA LYS A 148 -31.30 21.25 4.30
C LYS A 148 -30.66 19.91 4.66
N LYS A 149 -31.28 18.78 4.30
CA LYS A 149 -30.76 17.44 4.56
C LYS A 149 -29.64 17.01 3.60
N HIS A 150 -29.73 17.39 2.32
CA HIS A 150 -28.87 16.86 1.27
C HIS A 150 -27.78 17.83 0.78
N CYS A 151 -27.89 19.12 1.07
CA CYS A 151 -26.97 20.18 0.65
C CYS A 151 -26.02 20.66 1.76
N LYS A 152 -25.82 19.86 2.82
CA LYS A 152 -24.80 20.13 3.84
C LYS A 152 -23.41 19.85 3.30
#